data_AF-A0A6A6SV23-F1
#
_entry.id   AF-A0A6A6SV23-F1
#
_cell.length_a   1.000
_cell.length_b   1.000
_cell.length_c   1.000
_cell.angle_alpha   90.00
_cell.angle_beta   90.00
_cell.angle_gamma   90.00
#
_symmetry.space_group_name_H-M   'P 1'
#
loop_
_entity.id
_entity.type
_entity.pdbx_description
1 polymer ?
#
loop_
_entity_poly.entity_id
_entity_poly.type
_entity_poly.pdbx_seq_one_letter_code
_entity_poly.pdbx_strand_id
1 'polypeptide(L)'
;MSQLTKGRIETGNLSPVQWSIPLYNPRRQETINQIRELKEWVVKPANLTWFIDVEGVNLPLPYAPVPFQVAIIDRNSDSESPILNAVVAYQVDRLNLARTITQHGGSGDITAGTLRKVQSLATTTPALTPSEMHDALRHFNFDRNTHLVIAWGSSRIDEYSLTQILKREDIIIIRKSDIPINFKTFNLRALIQRITDLPITPLDYVFSRLCPNLEVPIWHRADADTYALRETFNRMVGQLDEMKGQDEDEDMYVD
;
A
#
# COMPACT_ATOMS: atom_id res chain seq x y z
N MET A 1 2.36 27.80 10.40
CA MET A 1 1.14 27.16 9.90
C MET A 1 1.38 26.81 8.44
N SER A 2 1.74 25.56 8.11
CA SER A 2 1.84 25.16 6.70
C SER A 2 0.46 24.74 6.22
N GLN A 3 0.04 25.26 5.07
CA GLN A 3 -1.21 24.88 4.43
C GLN A 3 -1.11 23.40 4.04
N LEU A 4 -1.88 22.55 4.73
CA LEU A 4 -2.20 21.21 4.25
C LEU A 4 -3.13 21.42 3.06
N THR A 5 -2.58 21.34 1.85
CA THR A 5 -3.34 21.45 0.61
C THR A 5 -4.33 20.29 0.53
N LYS A 6 -5.63 20.60 0.69
CA LYS A 6 -6.71 19.76 0.14
C LYS A 6 -6.48 19.68 -1.37
N GLY A 7 -5.95 18.56 -1.83
CA GLY A 7 -5.64 18.36 -3.24
C GLY A 7 -6.84 17.80 -3.98
N ARG A 8 -7.76 18.65 -4.43
CA ARG A 8 -8.58 18.30 -5.60
C ARG A 8 -7.68 18.57 -6.82
N ILE A 9 -7.16 17.52 -7.43
CA ILE A 9 -6.53 17.66 -8.75
C ILE A 9 -7.66 18.04 -9.70
N GLU A 10 -7.61 19.24 -10.29
CA GLU A 10 -8.60 19.66 -11.29
C GLU A 10 -8.54 18.72 -12.48
N THR A 11 -9.49 17.79 -12.58
CA THR A 11 -9.61 16.82 -13.68
C THR A 11 -10.29 17.45 -14.91
N GLY A 12 -9.89 18.65 -15.31
CA GLY A 12 -10.44 19.30 -16.50
C GLY A 12 -10.27 18.41 -17.73
N ASN A 13 -11.38 18.03 -18.38
CA ASN A 13 -11.47 17.27 -19.64
C ASN A 13 -10.35 16.22 -19.87
N LEU A 14 -10.07 15.40 -18.87
CA LEU A 14 -9.15 14.27 -19.06
C LEU A 14 -9.89 13.14 -19.76
N SER A 15 -9.29 12.59 -20.82
CA SER A 15 -9.82 11.42 -21.51
C SER A 15 -10.07 10.28 -20.52
N PRO A 16 -11.12 9.46 -20.73
CA PRO A 16 -11.34 8.25 -19.95
C PRO A 16 -10.10 7.37 -19.95
N VAL A 17 -9.79 6.75 -18.80
CA VAL A 17 -8.67 5.80 -18.71
C VAL A 17 -8.97 4.60 -19.61
N GLN A 18 -7.99 4.25 -20.45
CA GLN A 18 -8.10 3.10 -21.32
C GLN A 18 -7.57 1.86 -20.61
N TRP A 19 -8.41 0.83 -20.50
CA TRP A 19 -8.04 -0.46 -19.93
C TRP A 19 -7.69 -1.43 -21.06
N SER A 20 -6.45 -1.88 -21.12
CA SER A 20 -6.01 -2.87 -22.11
C SER A 20 -4.72 -3.53 -21.67
N ILE A 21 -4.52 -4.80 -22.04
CA ILE A 21 -3.23 -5.47 -21.91
C ILE A 21 -2.53 -5.37 -23.27
N PRO A 22 -1.49 -4.52 -23.44
CA PRO A 22 -0.90 -4.30 -24.75
C PRO A 22 -0.37 -5.60 -25.36
N LEU A 23 -0.70 -5.87 -26.63
CA LEU A 23 -0.30 -7.08 -27.34
C LEU A 23 1.21 -7.31 -27.31
N TYR A 24 1.99 -6.23 -27.47
CA TYR A 24 3.46 -6.27 -27.49
C TYR A 24 4.11 -6.09 -26.12
N ASN A 25 3.35 -6.21 -25.02
CA ASN A 25 3.93 -6.17 -23.68
C ASN A 25 4.75 -7.44 -23.43
N PRO A 26 6.07 -7.36 -23.16
CA PRO A 26 6.90 -8.56 -22.92
C PRO A 26 6.47 -9.36 -21.68
N ARG A 27 5.66 -8.77 -20.80
CA ARG A 27 5.07 -9.41 -19.61
C ARG A 27 3.57 -9.70 -19.78
N ARG A 28 3.04 -9.76 -21.01
CA ARG A 28 1.61 -9.99 -21.28
C ARG A 28 1.10 -11.25 -20.59
N GLN A 29 1.74 -12.39 -20.81
CA GLN A 29 1.31 -13.67 -20.22
C GLN A 29 1.38 -13.65 -18.68
N GLU A 30 2.43 -13.06 -18.12
CA GLU A 30 2.55 -12.88 -16.66
C GLU A 30 1.41 -12.03 -16.10
N THR A 31 1.05 -10.95 -16.82
CA THR A 31 -0.04 -10.05 -16.45
C THR A 31 -1.38 -10.78 -16.49
N ILE A 32 -1.66 -11.54 -17.55
CA ILE A 32 -2.88 -12.37 -17.66
C ILE A 32 -2.96 -13.37 -16.51
N ASN A 33 -1.87 -14.09 -16.23
CA ASN A 33 -1.83 -15.07 -15.15
C ASN A 33 -2.06 -14.40 -13.78
N GLN A 34 -1.48 -13.23 -13.55
CA GLN A 34 -1.67 -12.47 -12.32
C GLN A 34 -3.11 -11.95 -12.17
N ILE A 35 -3.74 -11.50 -13.25
CA ILE A 35 -5.16 -11.10 -13.26
C ILE A 35 -6.04 -12.30 -12.93
N ARG A 36 -5.78 -13.46 -13.55
CA ARG A 36 -6.53 -14.71 -13.29
C ARG A 36 -6.41 -15.11 -11.83
N GLU A 37 -5.19 -15.15 -11.30
CA GLU A 37 -4.93 -15.49 -9.91
C GLU A 37 -5.62 -14.51 -8.94
N LEU A 38 -5.58 -13.20 -9.24
CA LEU A 38 -6.25 -12.20 -8.44
C LEU A 38 -7.77 -12.38 -8.44
N LYS A 39 -8.36 -12.63 -9.62
CA LYS A 39 -9.81 -12.90 -9.75
C LYS A 39 -10.21 -14.14 -8.95
N GLU A 40 -9.47 -15.24 -9.10
CA GLU A 40 -9.69 -16.46 -8.33
C GLU A 40 -9.54 -16.23 -6.83
N TRP A 41 -8.62 -15.37 -6.42
CA TRP A 41 -8.41 -15.02 -5.02
C TRP A 41 -9.62 -14.28 -4.44
N VAL A 42 -10.07 -13.25 -5.14
CA VAL A 42 -11.09 -12.30 -4.68
C VAL A 42 -12.48 -12.96 -4.54
N VAL A 43 -12.77 -13.99 -5.32
CA VAL A 43 -14.07 -14.70 -5.25
C VAL A 43 -14.14 -15.78 -4.17
N LYS A 44 -13.01 -16.19 -3.58
CA LYS A 44 -12.98 -17.26 -2.56
C LYS A 44 -13.31 -16.67 -1.18
N PRO A 45 -14.40 -17.09 -0.51
CA PRO A 45 -14.79 -16.51 0.79
C PRO A 45 -13.77 -16.71 1.91
N ALA A 46 -12.97 -17.78 1.84
CA ALA A 46 -11.91 -18.06 2.81
C ALA A 46 -10.68 -17.16 2.65
N ASN A 47 -10.59 -16.41 1.55
CA ASN A 47 -9.47 -15.55 1.25
C ASN A 47 -9.73 -14.14 1.76
N LEU A 48 -8.76 -13.61 2.50
CA LEU A 48 -8.73 -12.25 3.01
C LEU A 48 -7.84 -11.39 2.11
N THR A 49 -8.28 -10.16 1.89
CA THR A 49 -7.55 -9.17 1.10
C THR A 49 -7.44 -7.90 1.91
N TRP A 50 -6.23 -7.53 2.28
CA TRP A 50 -5.97 -6.36 3.11
C TRP A 50 -5.16 -5.34 2.35
N PHE A 51 -5.63 -4.11 2.41
CA PHE A 51 -4.91 -2.95 1.92
C PHE A 51 -4.06 -2.42 3.06
N ILE A 52 -2.78 -2.17 2.79
CA ILE A 52 -1.86 -1.58 3.74
C ILE A 52 -1.14 -0.40 3.11
N ASP A 53 -0.94 0.63 3.93
CA ASP A 53 0.06 1.65 3.72
C ASP A 53 0.84 1.86 5.02
N VAL A 54 2.15 2.07 4.88
CA VAL A 54 3.03 2.40 5.98
C VAL A 54 3.81 3.67 5.69
N GLU A 55 3.61 4.67 6.53
CA GLU A 55 4.46 5.85 6.55
C GLU A 55 5.71 5.54 7.36
N GLY A 56 6.87 5.75 6.76
CA GLY A 56 8.13 5.32 7.35
C GLY A 56 9.34 6.05 6.79
N VAL A 57 10.51 5.67 7.30
CA VAL A 57 11.80 6.08 6.73
C VAL A 57 12.46 4.85 6.10
N ASN A 58 12.70 4.91 4.79
CA ASN A 58 13.52 3.91 4.12
C ASN A 58 14.97 3.99 4.60
N LEU A 59 15.52 2.82 4.93
CA LEU A 59 16.94 2.65 5.15
C LEU A 59 17.58 1.97 3.93
N PRO A 60 18.86 2.24 3.64
CA PRO A 60 19.60 1.50 2.63
C PRO A 60 19.75 0.02 3.04
N LEU A 61 20.03 -0.83 2.05
CA LEU A 61 20.39 -2.23 2.32
C LEU A 61 21.58 -2.29 3.30
N PRO A 62 21.57 -3.22 4.27
CA PRO A 62 20.66 -4.37 4.40
C PRO A 62 19.44 -4.13 5.30
N TYR A 63 19.18 -2.91 5.75
CA TYR A 63 18.20 -2.64 6.81
C TYR A 63 16.77 -2.56 6.30
N ALA A 64 15.80 -2.94 7.14
CA ALA A 64 14.39 -2.72 6.89
C ALA A 64 14.03 -1.24 7.12
N PRO A 65 12.98 -0.73 6.46
CA PRO A 65 12.47 0.62 6.73
C PRO A 65 11.88 0.73 8.13
N VAL A 66 11.98 1.93 8.74
CA VAL A 66 11.46 2.19 10.08
C VAL A 66 10.02 2.71 9.99
N PRO A 67 9.00 1.95 10.46
CA PRO A 67 7.61 2.40 10.41
C PRO A 67 7.33 3.49 11.43
N PHE A 68 6.41 4.39 11.09
CA PHE A 68 5.93 5.46 11.94
C PHE A 68 4.42 5.64 11.96
N GLN A 69 3.71 5.23 10.90
CA GLN A 69 2.26 5.08 10.90
C GLN A 69 1.91 3.85 10.08
N VAL A 70 0.93 3.08 10.54
CA VAL A 70 0.39 1.94 9.81
C VAL A 70 -1.11 2.09 9.72
N ALA A 71 -1.64 1.84 8.53
CA ALA A 71 -3.07 1.64 8.36
C ALA A 71 -3.36 0.35 7.58
N ILE A 72 -4.42 -0.34 7.98
CA ILE A 72 -4.90 -1.55 7.32
C ILE A 72 -6.41 -1.43 7.12
N ILE A 73 -6.88 -1.67 5.89
CA ILE A 73 -8.30 -1.79 5.58
C ILE A 73 -8.58 -3.19 5.04
N ASP A 74 -9.61 -3.86 5.55
CA ASP A 74 -10.13 -5.08 4.96
C ASP A 74 -10.96 -4.75 3.71
N ARG A 75 -10.73 -5.47 2.60
CA ARG A 75 -11.56 -5.37 1.40
C ARG A 75 -13.04 -5.55 1.70
N ASN A 76 -13.38 -6.49 2.58
CA ASN A 76 -14.76 -6.86 2.89
C ASN A 76 -15.36 -6.01 4.03
N SER A 77 -14.63 -5.01 4.54
CA SER A 77 -15.16 -4.08 5.52
C SER A 77 -16.11 -3.09 4.85
N ASP A 78 -17.35 -3.04 5.32
CA ASP A 78 -18.33 -2.01 4.95
C ASP A 78 -17.94 -0.61 5.46
N SER A 79 -16.99 -0.53 6.39
CA SER A 79 -16.45 0.72 6.91
C SER A 79 -15.38 1.30 5.98
N GLU A 80 -15.42 2.61 5.76
CA GLU A 80 -14.31 3.37 5.19
C GLU A 80 -13.13 3.52 6.16
N SER A 81 -13.36 3.28 7.45
CA SER A 81 -12.32 3.37 8.46
C SER A 81 -11.42 2.13 8.46
N PRO A 82 -10.10 2.30 8.61
CA PRO A 82 -9.17 1.20 8.82
C PRO A 82 -9.52 0.33 10.02
N ILE A 83 -9.31 -0.98 9.88
CA ILE A 83 -9.34 -1.95 10.98
C ILE A 83 -8.14 -1.75 11.93
N LEU A 84 -7.08 -1.13 11.43
CA LEU A 84 -5.97 -0.60 12.20
C LEU A 84 -5.58 0.76 11.62
N ASN A 85 -5.45 1.79 12.46
CA ASN A 85 -4.80 3.05 12.12
C ASN A 85 -4.05 3.54 13.35
N ALA A 86 -2.73 3.44 13.34
CA ALA A 86 -1.92 3.77 14.51
C ALA A 86 -0.57 4.35 14.12
N VAL A 87 -0.08 5.26 14.97
CA VAL A 87 1.29 5.74 14.96
C VAL A 87 2.17 4.77 15.74
N VAL A 88 3.39 4.52 15.26
CA VAL A 88 4.41 3.74 15.98
C VAL A 88 5.18 4.63 16.95
N ALA A 89 4.97 4.43 18.24
CA ALA A 89 5.58 5.16 19.33
C ALA A 89 6.79 4.40 19.90
N TYR A 90 7.97 4.62 19.33
CA TYR A 90 9.20 4.08 19.90
C TYR A 90 9.49 4.69 21.28
N GLN A 91 9.87 3.83 22.24
CA GLN A 91 10.23 4.22 23.62
C GLN A 91 11.65 4.81 23.71
N VAL A 92 11.97 5.73 22.82
CA VAL A 92 13.22 6.49 22.78
C VAL A 92 12.90 7.95 22.47
N ASP A 93 13.71 8.88 22.97
CA ASP A 93 13.53 10.28 22.60
C ASP A 93 13.79 10.49 21.10
N ARG A 94 13.15 11.52 20.54
CA ARG A 94 13.15 11.78 19.10
C ARG A 94 14.53 12.09 18.54
N LEU A 95 15.40 12.71 19.33
CA LEU A 95 16.74 13.04 18.88
C LEU A 95 17.56 11.76 18.72
N ASN A 96 17.52 10.88 19.72
CA ASN A 96 18.18 9.59 19.66
C ASN A 96 17.59 8.67 18.59
N LEU A 97 16.26 8.71 18.37
CA LEU A 97 15.62 7.99 17.26
C LEU A 97 16.12 8.49 15.90
N ALA A 98 16.11 9.80 15.68
CA ALA A 98 16.61 10.39 14.45
C ALA A 98 18.10 10.06 14.23
N ARG A 99 18.90 10.15 15.30
CA ARG A 99 20.33 9.84 15.26
C ARG A 99 20.59 8.37 14.94
N THR A 100 19.82 7.47 15.52
CA THR A 100 19.88 6.03 15.24
C THR A 100 19.56 5.74 13.76
N ILE A 101 18.49 6.32 13.24
CA ILE A 101 18.07 6.14 11.82
C ILE A 101 19.14 6.68 10.86
N THR A 102 19.66 7.88 11.13
CA THR A 102 20.69 8.53 10.29
C THR A 102 22.04 7.82 10.34
N GLN A 103 22.44 7.28 11.50
CA GLN A 103 23.63 6.44 11.62
C GLN A 103 23.59 5.18 10.74
N HIS A 104 22.39 4.71 10.41
CA HIS A 104 22.18 3.56 9.54
C HIS A 104 21.84 3.96 8.09
N GLY A 105 22.17 5.20 7.71
CA GLY A 105 22.06 5.70 6.34
C GLY A 105 20.68 6.24 5.95
N GLY A 106 19.77 6.41 6.92
CA GLY A 106 18.54 7.16 6.69
C GLY A 106 18.83 8.64 6.40
N SER A 107 18.05 9.26 5.51
CA SER A 107 18.19 10.69 5.23
C SER A 107 17.76 11.53 6.43
N GLY A 108 18.62 12.46 6.87
CA GLY A 108 18.33 13.35 8.01
C GLY A 108 17.09 14.22 7.77
N ASP A 109 16.96 14.80 6.58
CA ASP A 109 15.83 15.67 6.22
C ASP A 109 14.51 14.90 6.17
N ILE A 110 14.52 13.72 5.55
CA ILE A 110 13.34 12.84 5.48
C ILE A 110 12.96 12.38 6.88
N THR A 111 13.94 11.94 7.68
CA THR A 111 13.71 11.48 9.05
C THR A 111 13.10 12.57 9.91
N ALA A 112 13.66 13.78 9.88
CA ALA A 112 13.13 14.91 10.64
C ALA A 112 11.74 15.33 10.15
N GLY A 113 11.49 15.30 8.84
CA GLY A 113 10.18 15.54 8.24
C GLY A 113 9.12 14.55 8.73
N THR A 114 9.41 13.24 8.61
CA THR A 114 8.53 12.17 9.06
C THR A 114 8.25 12.27 10.57
N LEU A 115 9.28 12.47 11.40
CA LEU A 115 9.10 12.62 12.84
C LEU A 115 8.24 13.83 13.23
N ARG A 116 8.28 14.93 12.48
CA ARG A 116 7.40 16.10 12.72
C ARG A 116 5.95 15.78 12.35
N LYS A 117 5.73 15.15 11.19
CA LYS A 117 4.40 14.72 10.72
C LYS A 117 3.75 13.77 11.73
N VAL A 118 4.51 12.77 12.19
CA VAL A 118 4.04 11.75 13.13
C VAL A 118 3.69 12.34 14.49
N GLN A 119 4.47 13.29 14.99
CA GLN A 119 4.14 14.03 16.21
C GLN A 119 2.80 14.77 16.09
N SER A 120 2.52 15.38 14.94
CA SER A 120 1.23 16.02 14.70
C SER A 120 0.09 15.00 14.67
N LEU A 121 0.31 13.84 14.04
CA LEU A 121 -0.69 12.77 13.92
C LEU A 121 -1.00 12.09 15.26
N ALA A 122 -0.02 11.94 16.16
CA ALA A 122 -0.20 11.33 17.47
C ALA A 122 -1.21 12.07 18.38
N THR A 123 -1.63 13.30 18.00
CA THR A 123 -2.69 14.03 18.71
C THR A 123 -4.10 13.56 18.36
N THR A 124 -4.27 12.88 17.22
CA THR A 124 -5.58 12.46 16.68
C THR A 124 -5.63 10.98 16.28
N THR A 125 -4.48 10.30 16.26
CA THR A 125 -4.33 8.89 15.90
C THR A 125 -3.72 8.15 17.09
N PRO A 126 -4.22 6.96 17.47
CA PRO A 126 -3.64 6.15 18.53
C PRO A 126 -2.13 5.95 18.34
N ALA A 127 -1.36 6.16 19.39
CA ALA A 127 0.09 5.93 19.40
C ALA A 127 0.37 4.63 20.14
N LEU A 128 0.85 3.62 19.43
CA LEU A 128 1.14 2.30 19.95
C LEU A 128 2.65 2.03 19.87
N THR A 129 3.22 1.46 20.92
CA THR A 129 4.57 0.88 20.85
C THR A 129 4.62 -0.25 19.80
N PRO A 130 5.81 -0.61 19.28
CA PRO A 130 5.95 -1.78 18.42
C PRO A 130 5.35 -3.05 19.06
N SER A 131 5.53 -3.27 20.37
CA SER A 131 4.89 -4.40 21.08
C SER A 131 3.36 -4.31 21.09
N GLU A 132 2.76 -3.16 21.42
CA GLU A 132 1.30 -3.01 21.41
C GLU A 132 0.72 -3.16 20.00
N MET A 133 1.43 -2.65 18.99
CA MET A 133 1.03 -2.80 17.60
C MET A 133 1.12 -4.25 17.15
N HIS A 134 2.16 -4.98 17.58
CA HIS A 134 2.21 -6.43 17.39
C HIS A 134 1.00 -7.12 18.01
N ASP A 135 0.65 -6.81 19.26
CA ASP A 135 -0.49 -7.45 19.94
C ASP A 135 -1.82 -7.12 19.25
N ALA A 136 -2.00 -5.88 18.77
CA ALA A 136 -3.14 -5.49 17.94
C ALA A 136 -3.18 -6.29 16.62
N LEU A 137 -2.03 -6.47 15.99
CA LEU A 137 -1.92 -7.20 14.72
C LEU A 137 -1.98 -8.72 14.86
N ARG A 138 -1.66 -9.26 16.03
CA ARG A 138 -1.52 -10.71 16.24
C ARG A 138 -2.82 -11.47 15.98
N HIS A 139 -3.95 -10.84 16.29
CA HIS A 139 -5.29 -11.42 16.10
C HIS A 139 -5.65 -11.60 14.63
N PHE A 140 -4.95 -10.92 13.72
CA PHE A 140 -5.12 -11.10 12.28
C PHE A 140 -4.59 -12.43 11.77
N ASN A 141 -3.69 -13.11 12.49
CA ASN A 141 -3.20 -14.45 12.13
C ASN A 141 -2.74 -14.58 10.66
N PHE A 142 -1.83 -13.69 10.25
CA PHE A 142 -1.29 -13.64 8.88
C PHE A 142 -0.83 -15.03 8.39
N ASP A 143 -1.46 -15.49 7.31
CA ASP A 143 -1.17 -16.75 6.65
C ASP A 143 -1.08 -16.53 5.14
N ARG A 144 0.04 -16.93 4.53
CA ARG A 144 0.31 -16.76 3.09
C ARG A 144 -0.66 -17.44 2.14
N ASN A 145 -1.43 -18.42 2.61
CA ASN A 145 -2.39 -19.17 1.79
C ASN A 145 -3.78 -18.54 1.83
N THR A 146 -4.10 -17.79 2.88
CA THR A 146 -5.41 -17.16 3.06
C THR A 146 -5.36 -15.63 3.03
N HIS A 147 -4.19 -15.00 3.15
CA HIS A 147 -4.05 -13.53 3.21
C HIS A 147 -3.25 -12.97 2.03
N LEU A 148 -3.89 -12.05 1.32
CA LEU A 148 -3.25 -11.21 0.30
C LEU A 148 -3.14 -9.79 0.82
N VAL A 149 -1.90 -9.32 0.96
CA VAL A 149 -1.58 -7.95 1.36
C VAL A 149 -1.31 -7.13 0.11
N ILE A 150 -2.15 -6.13 -0.13
CA ILE A 150 -2.07 -5.21 -1.25
C ILE A 150 -1.49 -3.90 -0.75
N ALA A 151 -0.43 -3.46 -1.43
CA ALA A 151 0.22 -2.17 -1.19
C ALA A 151 0.44 -1.45 -2.53
N TRP A 152 0.60 -0.13 -2.50
CA TRP A 152 0.88 0.62 -3.73
C TRP A 152 2.20 0.18 -4.37
N GLY A 153 3.24 -0.05 -3.56
CA GLY A 153 4.57 -0.43 -4.04
C GLY A 153 5.23 -1.51 -3.18
N SER A 154 4.53 -2.64 -3.02
CA SER A 154 4.74 -3.68 -2.00
C SER A 154 6.19 -4.04 -1.62
N SER A 155 7.17 -3.95 -2.52
CA SER A 155 8.58 -4.26 -2.21
C SER A 155 9.37 -3.19 -1.43
N ARG A 156 8.68 -2.15 -0.92
CA ARG A 156 9.30 -1.01 -0.22
C ARG A 156 8.91 -0.99 1.27
N ILE A 157 8.44 0.15 1.78
CA ILE A 157 8.19 0.38 3.21
C ILE A 157 7.12 -0.60 3.72
N ASP A 158 6.04 -0.79 2.99
CA ASP A 158 4.83 -1.48 3.46
C ASP A 158 5.09 -2.92 3.93
N GLU A 159 5.70 -3.76 3.09
CA GLU A 159 5.94 -5.18 3.38
C GLU A 159 6.94 -5.39 4.51
N TYR A 160 8.11 -4.77 4.42
CA TYR A 160 9.17 -4.97 5.40
C TYR A 160 8.85 -4.32 6.75
N SER A 161 8.19 -3.17 6.74
CA SER A 161 7.84 -2.47 7.98
C SER A 161 6.71 -3.18 8.73
N LEU A 162 5.68 -3.67 8.02
CA LEU A 162 4.64 -4.49 8.65
C LEU A 162 5.26 -5.73 9.30
N THR A 163 6.15 -6.41 8.57
CA THR A 163 6.77 -7.65 9.08
C THR A 163 7.74 -7.36 10.23
N GLN A 164 8.43 -6.21 10.24
CA GLN A 164 9.21 -5.75 11.38
C GLN A 164 8.33 -5.60 12.63
N ILE A 165 7.17 -4.96 12.51
CA ILE A 165 6.23 -4.80 13.64
C ILE A 165 5.74 -6.17 14.12
N LEU A 166 5.41 -7.07 13.21
CA LEU A 166 4.97 -8.43 13.53
C LEU A 166 6.03 -9.25 14.28
N LYS A 167 7.30 -8.85 14.29
CA LYS A 167 8.35 -9.55 15.06
C LYS A 167 8.31 -9.29 16.56
N ARG A 168 7.51 -8.31 17.04
CA ARG A 168 7.30 -8.00 18.48
C ARG A 168 8.54 -7.50 19.23
N GLU A 169 9.55 -7.04 18.52
CA GLU A 169 10.74 -6.49 19.16
C GLU A 169 10.64 -4.96 19.09
N ASP A 170 10.83 -4.27 20.23
CA ASP A 170 10.96 -2.81 20.27
C ASP A 170 12.32 -2.37 19.68
N ILE A 171 12.59 -2.86 18.46
CA ILE A 171 13.83 -2.69 17.71
C ILE A 171 13.56 -1.70 16.58
N ILE A 172 14.36 -0.64 16.57
CA ILE A 172 14.33 0.39 15.54
C ILE A 172 15.03 -0.12 14.28
N ILE A 173 16.20 -0.75 14.43
CA ILE A 173 17.07 -1.17 13.33
C ILE A 173 17.12 -2.68 13.25
N ILE A 174 16.60 -3.22 12.16
CA ILE A 174 16.59 -4.65 11.86
C ILE A 174 17.07 -4.87 10.43
N ARG A 175 17.74 -6.00 10.18
CA ARG A 175 18.14 -6.37 8.81
C ARG A 175 16.98 -7.07 8.12
N LYS A 176 16.81 -6.83 6.82
CA LYS A 176 15.80 -7.51 5.99
C LYS A 176 15.96 -9.03 6.01
N SER A 177 17.19 -9.53 6.12
CA SER A 177 17.49 -10.97 6.26
C SER A 177 16.87 -11.62 7.49
N ASP A 178 16.56 -10.81 8.51
CA ASP A 178 16.10 -11.29 9.81
C ASP A 178 14.57 -11.26 9.90
N ILE A 179 13.89 -10.90 8.80
CA ILE A 179 12.45 -10.69 8.72
C ILE A 179 11.81 -11.74 7.79
N PRO A 180 11.14 -12.77 8.32
CA PRO A 180 10.42 -13.73 7.50
C PRO A 180 9.09 -13.14 7.01
N ILE A 181 8.92 -12.97 5.70
CA ILE A 181 7.66 -12.53 5.11
C ILE A 181 6.71 -13.73 5.01
N ASN A 182 5.65 -13.71 5.81
CA ASN A 182 4.73 -14.83 6.00
C ASN A 182 3.36 -14.63 5.35
N PHE A 183 3.21 -13.62 4.50
CA PHE A 183 1.99 -13.32 3.75
C PHE A 183 2.30 -13.14 2.27
N LYS A 184 1.27 -13.29 1.43
CA LYS A 184 1.41 -13.02 0.00
C LYS A 184 1.27 -11.51 -0.23
N THR A 185 2.19 -10.91 -0.97
CA THR A 185 2.11 -9.49 -1.33
C THR A 185 1.66 -9.28 -2.77
N PHE A 186 0.95 -8.17 -3.01
CA PHE A 186 0.51 -7.75 -4.31
C PHE A 186 0.86 -6.27 -4.55
N ASN A 187 1.57 -6.01 -5.65
CA ASN A 187 1.93 -4.66 -6.07
C ASN A 187 0.86 -4.10 -7.00
N LEU A 188 -0.05 -3.27 -6.46
CA LEU A 188 -1.16 -2.72 -7.24
C LEU A 188 -0.66 -1.81 -8.36
N ARG A 189 0.31 -0.93 -8.07
CA ARG A 189 0.89 -0.02 -9.07
C ARG A 189 1.41 -0.74 -10.28
N ALA A 190 2.15 -1.84 -10.07
CA ALA A 190 2.74 -2.61 -11.15
C ALA A 190 1.67 -3.25 -12.04
N LEU A 191 0.53 -3.68 -11.48
CA LEU A 191 -0.56 -4.20 -12.30
C LEU A 191 -1.25 -3.07 -13.07
N ILE A 192 -1.66 -1.98 -12.40
CA ILE A 192 -2.31 -0.82 -13.04
C ILE A 192 -1.49 -0.30 -14.22
N GLN A 193 -0.17 -0.17 -14.06
CA GLN A 193 0.74 0.26 -15.14
C GLN A 193 0.78 -0.67 -16.35
N ARG A 194 0.45 -1.96 -16.17
CA ARG A 194 0.45 -2.94 -17.26
C ARG A 194 -0.89 -3.06 -17.96
N ILE A 195 -1.97 -2.54 -17.35
CA ILE A 195 -3.33 -2.70 -17.85
C ILE A 195 -4.04 -1.38 -18.14
N THR A 196 -3.33 -0.24 -18.00
CA THR A 196 -3.87 1.10 -18.27
C THR A 196 -2.90 1.92 -19.11
N ASP A 197 -3.40 2.98 -19.74
CA ASP A 197 -2.62 4.01 -20.41
C ASP A 197 -2.01 5.05 -19.45
N LEU A 198 -2.20 4.88 -18.14
CA LEU A 198 -1.70 5.83 -17.15
C LEU A 198 -0.17 5.77 -17.06
N PRO A 199 0.51 6.93 -17.00
CA PRO A 199 1.95 6.97 -16.83
C PRO A 199 2.39 6.40 -15.48
N ILE A 200 3.70 6.16 -15.33
CA ILE A 200 4.30 5.74 -14.07
C ILE A 200 4.18 6.89 -13.05
N THR A 201 3.11 6.87 -12.25
CA THR A 201 2.76 7.99 -11.37
C THR A 201 2.55 7.58 -9.91
N PRO A 202 2.53 8.55 -8.99
CA PRO A 202 2.08 8.35 -7.61
C PRO A 202 0.60 7.94 -7.51
N LEU A 203 0.21 7.45 -6.33
CA LEU A 203 -1.13 6.92 -6.06
C LEU A 203 -2.23 8.00 -6.21
N ASP A 204 -1.96 9.23 -5.77
CA ASP A 204 -2.87 10.37 -5.86
C ASP A 204 -3.34 10.66 -7.28
N TYR A 205 -2.41 10.65 -8.23
CA TYR A 205 -2.72 10.82 -9.64
C TYR A 205 -3.59 9.67 -10.15
N VAL A 206 -3.19 8.41 -9.91
CA VAL A 206 -3.95 7.26 -10.40
C VAL A 206 -5.35 7.23 -9.80
N PHE A 207 -5.46 7.47 -8.50
CA PHE A 207 -6.74 7.58 -7.80
C PHE A 207 -7.63 8.65 -8.43
N SER A 208 -7.11 9.86 -8.67
CA SER A 208 -7.89 10.94 -9.29
C SER A 208 -8.43 10.59 -10.69
N ARG A 209 -7.73 9.71 -11.41
CA ARG A 209 -8.13 9.26 -12.76
C ARG A 209 -9.14 8.12 -12.72
N LEU A 210 -9.00 7.20 -11.77
CA LEU A 210 -9.82 5.99 -11.67
C LEU A 210 -11.09 6.20 -10.83
N CYS A 211 -11.02 7.08 -9.84
CA CYS A 211 -12.07 7.37 -8.87
C CYS A 211 -12.39 8.88 -8.82
N PRO A 212 -12.74 9.53 -9.96
CA PRO A 212 -12.84 11.00 -10.04
C PRO A 212 -13.95 11.63 -9.16
N ASN A 213 -14.89 10.82 -8.69
CA ASN A 213 -16.00 11.26 -7.84
C ASN A 213 -15.72 11.08 -6.34
N LEU A 214 -14.56 10.52 -5.98
CA LEU A 214 -14.14 10.33 -4.60
C LEU A 214 -13.07 11.34 -4.23
N GLU A 215 -13.06 11.75 -2.96
CA GLU A 215 -12.07 12.69 -2.43
C GLU A 215 -11.24 12.02 -1.35
N VAL A 216 -9.92 12.28 -1.39
CA VAL A 216 -8.99 11.90 -0.33
C VAL A 216 -8.61 13.18 0.40
N PRO A 217 -8.95 13.32 1.69
CA PRO A 217 -8.87 14.60 2.37
C PRO A 217 -7.41 15.07 2.58
N ILE A 218 -6.48 14.14 2.85
CA ILE A 218 -5.08 14.44 3.13
C ILE A 218 -4.20 13.28 2.62
N TRP A 219 -3.47 13.51 1.52
CA TRP A 219 -2.48 12.57 1.01
C TRP A 219 -1.28 12.42 1.93
N HIS A 220 -0.58 11.30 1.80
CA HIS A 220 0.52 10.93 2.68
C HIS A 220 0.02 10.86 4.12
N ARG A 221 -1.06 10.14 4.35
CA ARG A 221 -1.33 9.55 5.65
C ARG A 221 -1.67 8.11 5.37
N ALA A 222 -1.17 7.20 6.21
CA ALA A 222 -1.36 5.78 5.95
C ALA A 222 -2.84 5.42 5.76
N ASP A 223 -3.74 6.00 6.58
CA ASP A 223 -5.19 5.75 6.49
C ASP A 223 -5.82 6.27 5.19
N ALA A 224 -5.45 7.48 4.78
CA ALA A 224 -5.94 8.08 3.55
C ALA A 224 -5.42 7.35 2.30
N ASP A 225 -4.14 7.00 2.29
CA ASP A 225 -3.49 6.29 1.19
C ASP A 225 -4.01 4.84 1.10
N THR A 226 -4.29 4.19 2.25
CA THR A 226 -4.92 2.85 2.28
C THR A 226 -6.35 2.88 1.75
N TYR A 227 -7.14 3.91 2.11
CA TYR A 227 -8.48 4.11 1.53
C TYR A 227 -8.40 4.27 0.01
N ALA A 228 -7.52 5.16 -0.46
CA ALA A 228 -7.31 5.39 -1.88
C ALA A 228 -6.89 4.10 -2.61
N LEU A 229 -6.03 3.29 -1.97
CA LEU A 229 -5.57 2.02 -2.49
C LEU A 229 -6.71 1.01 -2.66
N ARG A 230 -7.60 0.90 -1.66
CA ARG A 230 -8.79 0.03 -1.71
C ARG A 230 -9.71 0.43 -2.86
N GLU A 231 -10.05 1.70 -2.98
CA GLU A 231 -11.00 2.16 -4.00
C GLU A 231 -10.41 2.03 -5.41
N THR A 232 -9.12 2.31 -5.57
CA THR A 232 -8.37 2.05 -6.81
C THR A 232 -8.45 0.58 -7.19
N PHE A 233 -8.25 -0.32 -6.23
CA PHE A 233 -8.34 -1.76 -6.44
C PHE A 233 -9.76 -2.20 -6.80
N ASN A 234 -10.77 -1.74 -6.07
CA ASN A 234 -12.17 -2.08 -6.33
C ASN A 234 -12.59 -1.65 -7.73
N ARG A 235 -12.18 -0.44 -8.16
CA ARG A 235 -12.40 0.05 -9.52
C ARG A 235 -11.73 -0.86 -10.55
N MET A 236 -10.48 -1.23 -10.32
CA MET A 236 -9.73 -2.13 -11.20
C MET A 236 -10.41 -3.50 -11.32
N VAL A 237 -10.79 -4.13 -10.21
CA VAL A 237 -11.44 -5.45 -10.22
C VAL A 237 -12.75 -5.40 -11.00
N GLY A 238 -13.58 -4.38 -10.80
CA GLY A 238 -14.81 -4.20 -11.58
C GLY A 238 -14.55 -4.07 -13.09
N GLN A 239 -13.50 -3.35 -13.48
CA GLN A 239 -13.11 -3.23 -14.90
C GLN A 239 -12.55 -4.52 -15.48
N LEU A 240 -11.78 -5.29 -14.69
CA LEU A 240 -11.28 -6.58 -15.16
C LEU A 240 -12.42 -7.54 -15.49
N ASP A 241 -13.55 -7.49 -14.78
CA ASP A 241 -14.73 -8.30 -15.08
C ASP A 241 -15.39 -7.91 -16.41
N GLU A 242 -15.38 -6.63 -16.76
CA GLU A 242 -15.86 -6.11 -18.05
C GLU A 242 -14.95 -6.50 -19.23
N MET A 243 -13.64 -6.57 -19.01
CA MET A 243 -12.65 -6.93 -20.05
C MET A 243 -12.77 -8.39 -20.55
N LYS A 244 -13.47 -9.28 -19.83
CA LYS A 244 -13.65 -10.69 -20.26
C LYS A 244 -14.34 -10.83 -21.62
N GLY A 245 -15.11 -9.83 -22.04
CA GLY A 245 -15.79 -9.85 -23.34
C GLY A 245 -14.92 -9.55 -24.56
N GLN A 246 -13.61 -9.33 -24.40
CA GLN A 246 -12.72 -8.95 -25.51
C GLN A 246 -11.69 -10.03 -25.90
N ASP A 247 -11.30 -10.91 -24.97
CA ASP A 247 -10.31 -11.97 -25.23
C ASP A 247 -10.91 -13.25 -25.85
N GLU A 248 -12.22 -13.50 -25.73
CA GLU A 248 -12.86 -14.68 -26.35
C GLU A 248 -13.09 -14.53 -27.87
N ASP A 249 -13.00 -13.30 -28.40
CA ASP A 249 -13.19 -13.03 -29.83
C ASP A 249 -11.87 -13.00 -30.64
N GLU A 250 -10.69 -12.98 -29.99
CA GLU A 250 -9.40 -12.95 -30.69
C GLU A 250 -8.85 -14.35 -31.04
N ASP A 251 -9.43 -15.43 -30.52
CA ASP A 251 -9.13 -16.81 -30.96
C ASP A 251 -9.82 -17.17 -32.31
N MET A 252 -10.53 -16.23 -32.95
CA MET A 252 -11.19 -16.42 -34.26
C MET A 252 -10.38 -15.96 -35.50
N TYR A 253 -9.15 -15.47 -35.33
CA TYR A 253 -8.29 -15.11 -36.48
C TYR A 253 -6.91 -15.75 -36.38
N VAL A 254 -6.88 -17.06 -36.53
CA VAL A 254 -5.69 -17.79 -37.01
C VAL A 254 -6.12 -18.59 -38.23
N ASP A 255 -6.06 -17.95 -39.40
CA ASP A 255 -5.98 -18.63 -40.70
C ASP A 255 -4.51 -19.00 -41.00
#